data_AF-A0A7K3NSB3-F1
#
_entry.id   AF-A0A7K3NSB3-F1
#
_cell.length_a   1.000
_cell.length_b   1.000
_cell.length_c   1.000
_cell.angle_alpha   90.00
_cell.angle_beta   90.00
_cell.angle_gamma   90.00
#
_symmetry.space_group_name_H-M   'P 1'
#
loop_
_entity.id
_entity.type
_entity.pdbx_description
1 polymer ?
#
loop_
_entity_poly.entity_id
_entity_poly.type
_entity_poly.pdbx_seq_one_letter_code
_entity_poly.pdbx_strand_id
1 'polypeptide(L)'
;AYALAGSVRINLSEEPLGTGKDGQPVYLKDIWPSQKEIAEAIQKVDTEMFHKEYAEVFAGDEKWQAIQVPQSDTYEWQADSTYIQHPPFFEHIAEAPPAIADVEQARVLAVLGDSVTTDHISPAGNIKADS
;
A
#
# COMPACT_ATOMS: atom_id res chain seq x y z
N ALA A 1 -4.19 0.88 21.68
CA ALA A 1 -5.14 1.51 22.63
C ALA A 1 -6.54 1.66 22.03
N TYR A 2 -6.76 2.53 21.03
CA TYR A 2 -8.11 2.77 20.48
C TYR A 2 -8.80 1.55 19.88
N ALA A 3 -8.06 0.63 19.25
CA ALA A 3 -8.62 -0.64 18.78
C ALA A 3 -9.19 -1.50 19.93
N LEU A 4 -8.54 -1.50 21.11
CA LEU A 4 -9.04 -2.19 22.30
C LEU A 4 -10.26 -1.48 22.89
N ALA A 5 -10.23 -0.14 22.92
CA ALA A 5 -11.34 0.66 23.43
C ALA A 5 -12.57 0.66 22.49
N GLY A 6 -12.41 0.27 21.22
CA GLY A 6 -13.48 0.28 20.21
C GLY A 6 -13.98 1.67 19.82
N SER A 7 -13.33 2.74 20.28
CA SER A 7 -13.74 4.12 20.05
C SER A 7 -12.57 5.07 20.20
N VAL A 8 -12.55 6.12 19.39
CA VAL A 8 -11.62 7.26 19.53
C VAL A 8 -12.15 8.37 20.44
N ARG A 9 -13.40 8.26 20.89
CA ARG A 9 -14.08 9.28 21.73
C ARG A 9 -13.93 9.04 23.24
N ILE A 10 -13.03 8.15 23.63
CA ILE A 10 -12.74 7.78 25.02
C ILE A 10 -11.58 8.61 25.58
N ASN A 11 -11.68 9.02 26.84
CA ASN A 11 -10.56 9.57 27.58
C ASN A 11 -9.69 8.45 28.16
N LEU A 12 -8.68 8.02 27.41
CA LEU A 12 -7.76 6.92 27.78
C LEU A 12 -7.01 7.12 29.12
N SER A 13 -6.95 8.35 29.63
CA SER A 13 -6.30 8.67 30.90
C SER A 13 -7.17 8.38 32.12
N GLU A 14 -8.50 8.39 31.95
CA GLU A 14 -9.49 8.34 33.04
C GLU A 14 -10.49 7.20 32.90
N GLU A 15 -10.72 6.70 31.69
CA GLU A 15 -11.67 5.64 31.40
C GLU A 15 -10.94 4.29 31.21
N PRO A 16 -11.48 3.19 31.76
CA PRO A 16 -10.89 1.87 31.58
C PRO A 16 -11.10 1.36 30.15
N LEU A 17 -10.15 0.57 29.66
CA LEU A 17 -10.22 -0.15 28.38
C LEU A 17 -11.17 -1.36 28.45
N GLY A 18 -11.37 -1.90 29.64
CA GLY A 18 -12.23 -3.05 29.88
C GLY A 18 -12.06 -3.61 31.29
N THR A 19 -12.59 -4.80 31.51
CA THR A 19 -12.51 -5.51 32.79
C THR A 19 -11.56 -6.69 32.68
N GLY A 20 -10.61 -6.79 33.61
CA GLY A 20 -9.68 -7.89 33.73
C GLY A 20 -10.37 -9.20 34.16
N LYS A 21 -9.63 -10.32 34.08
CA LYS A 21 -10.12 -11.64 34.51
C LYS A 21 -10.42 -11.71 36.01
N ASP A 22 -9.83 -10.81 36.78
CA ASP A 22 -10.02 -10.60 38.22
C ASP A 22 -11.22 -9.69 38.54
N GLY A 23 -11.95 -9.23 37.52
CA GLY A 23 -13.09 -8.32 37.68
C GLY A 23 -12.70 -6.86 37.87
N GLN A 24 -11.41 -6.50 37.83
CA GLN A 24 -10.95 -5.12 38.03
C GLN A 24 -10.94 -4.31 36.73
N PRO A 25 -11.17 -3.00 36.77
CA PRO A 25 -11.01 -2.13 35.60
C PRO A 25 -9.53 -2.06 35.18
N VAL A 26 -9.27 -2.27 33.89
CA VAL A 26 -7.93 -2.16 33.29
C VAL A 26 -7.83 -0.86 32.51
N TYR A 27 -6.88 -0.02 32.87
CA TYR A 27 -6.62 1.27 32.23
C TYR A 27 -5.46 1.17 31.25
N LEU A 28 -5.31 2.18 30.38
CA LEU A 28 -4.18 2.23 29.45
C LEU A 28 -2.84 2.19 30.18
N LYS A 29 -2.71 2.93 31.28
CA LYS A 29 -1.50 2.99 32.09
C LYS A 29 -1.07 1.63 32.66
N ASP A 30 -2.02 0.70 32.82
CA ASP A 30 -1.74 -0.62 33.40
C ASP A 30 -1.10 -1.56 32.37
N ILE A 31 -1.27 -1.29 31.08
CA ILE A 31 -0.77 -2.13 29.98
C ILE A 31 0.21 -1.40 29.05
N TRP A 32 0.46 -0.12 29.29
CA TRP A 32 1.37 0.66 28.47
C TRP A 32 2.81 0.32 28.85
N PRO A 33 3.63 -0.17 27.91
CA PRO A 33 5.00 -0.54 28.24
C PRO A 33 5.82 0.69 28.60
N SER A 34 6.66 0.56 29.62
CA SER A 34 7.64 1.58 29.99
C SER A 34 8.76 1.68 28.94
N GLN A 35 9.46 2.82 28.91
CA GLN A 35 10.63 2.98 28.03
C GLN A 35 11.72 1.92 28.30
N LYS A 36 11.86 1.49 29.56
CA LYS A 36 12.81 0.44 29.94
C LYS A 36 12.42 -0.90 29.33
N GLU A 37 11.16 -1.32 29.46
CA GLU A 37 10.67 -2.57 28.87
C GLU A 37 10.78 -2.56 27.34
N ILE A 38 10.53 -1.41 26.70
CA ILE A 38 10.74 -1.24 25.26
C ILE A 38 12.23 -1.41 24.90
N ALA A 39 13.14 -0.77 25.64
CA ALA A 39 14.57 -0.88 25.38
C ALA A 39 15.10 -2.31 25.57
N GLU A 40 14.64 -3.01 26.62
CA GLU A 40 14.97 -4.42 26.86
C GLU A 40 14.42 -5.33 25.75
N ALA A 41 13.23 -5.04 25.20
CA ALA A 41 12.69 -5.78 24.07
C ALA A 41 13.51 -5.55 22.80
N ILE A 42 13.92 -4.31 22.52
CA ILE A 42 14.76 -3.97 21.35
C ILE A 42 16.11 -4.68 21.42
N GLN A 43 16.71 -4.80 22.60
CA GLN A 43 17.99 -5.51 22.78
C GLN A 43 17.92 -7.01 22.46
N LYS A 44 16.72 -7.60 22.43
CA LYS A 44 16.52 -9.01 22.04
C LYS A 44 16.50 -9.20 20.52
N VAL A 45 16.44 -8.12 19.75
CA VAL A 45 16.57 -8.18 18.29
C VAL A 45 18.05 -8.30 17.97
N ASP A 46 18.42 -9.37 17.27
CA ASP A 46 19.80 -9.66 16.89
C ASP A 46 19.98 -9.72 15.37
N THR A 47 21.25 -9.75 14.95
CA THR A 47 21.65 -9.80 13.54
C THR A 47 21.21 -11.09 12.84
N GLU A 48 21.07 -12.20 13.57
CA GLU A 48 20.65 -13.49 13.00
C GLU A 48 19.20 -13.42 12.51
N MET A 49 18.32 -12.76 13.25
CA MET A 49 16.94 -12.50 12.82
C MET A 49 16.91 -11.78 11.46
N PHE A 50 17.77 -10.79 11.23
CA PHE A 50 17.84 -10.12 9.93
C PHE A 50 18.38 -11.04 8.83
N HIS A 51 19.48 -11.76 9.09
CA HIS A 51 20.04 -12.66 8.09
C HIS A 51 19.04 -13.71 7.64
N LYS A 52 18.25 -14.26 8.56
CA LYS A 52 17.21 -15.23 8.26
C LYS A 52 16.14 -14.64 7.32
N GLU A 53 15.51 -13.53 7.71
CA GLU A 53 14.41 -12.96 6.93
C GLU A 53 14.89 -12.48 5.54
N TYR A 54 16.11 -11.93 5.43
CA TYR A 54 16.68 -11.51 4.15
C TYR A 54 17.15 -12.67 3.27
N ALA A 55 17.51 -13.83 3.84
CA ALA A 55 17.85 -15.01 3.05
C ALA A 55 16.62 -15.58 2.32
N GLU A 56 15.43 -15.43 2.91
CA GLU A 56 14.19 -16.03 2.41
C GLU A 56 13.38 -15.08 1.49
N VAL A 57 13.67 -13.78 1.49
CA VAL A 57 12.88 -12.76 0.77
C VAL A 57 12.73 -13.01 -0.73
N PHE A 58 13.74 -13.64 -1.37
CA PHE A 58 13.71 -13.93 -2.80
C PHE A 58 13.15 -15.30 -3.15
N ALA A 59 12.99 -16.19 -2.17
CA ALA A 59 12.46 -17.52 -2.42
C ALA A 59 10.97 -17.46 -2.77
N GLY A 60 10.22 -16.56 -2.12
CA GLY A 60 8.75 -16.55 -2.18
C GLY A 60 8.13 -17.84 -1.62
N ASP A 61 6.81 -17.90 -1.59
CA ASP A 61 6.09 -19.10 -1.16
C ASP A 61 5.96 -20.14 -2.30
N GLU A 62 5.39 -21.31 -1.99
CA GLU A 62 5.17 -22.37 -2.99
C GLU A 62 4.36 -21.89 -4.20
N LYS A 63 3.43 -20.95 -4.00
CA LYS A 63 2.60 -20.39 -5.08
C LYS A 63 3.42 -19.50 -5.99
N TRP A 64 4.26 -18.63 -5.42
CA TRP A 64 5.18 -17.78 -6.16
C TRP A 64 6.13 -18.62 -7.04
N GLN A 65 6.71 -19.68 -6.45
CA GLN A 65 7.63 -20.57 -7.18
C GLN A 65 6.95 -21.42 -8.24
N ALA A 66 5.64 -21.70 -8.10
CA ALA A 66 4.86 -22.47 -9.07
C ALA A 66 4.42 -21.66 -10.30
N ILE A 67 4.62 -20.33 -10.31
CA ILE A 67 4.28 -19.49 -11.47
C ILE A 67 5.19 -19.89 -12.65
N GLN A 68 4.56 -20.37 -13.72
CA GLN A 68 5.28 -20.68 -14.95
C GLN A 68 5.57 -19.38 -15.70
N VAL A 69 6.85 -19.14 -15.98
CA VAL A 69 7.31 -17.97 -16.73
C VAL A 69 7.97 -18.45 -18.03
N PRO A 70 7.52 -17.99 -19.21
CA PRO A 70 8.17 -18.33 -20.47
C PRO A 70 9.59 -17.76 -20.51
N GLN A 71 10.54 -18.55 -21.02
CA GLN A 71 11.92 -18.08 -21.25
C GLN A 71 11.95 -17.25 -22.53
N SER A 72 11.69 -15.96 -22.41
CA SER A 72 11.69 -15.00 -23.52
C SER A 72 12.22 -13.65 -23.05
N ASP A 73 12.95 -12.95 -23.92
CA ASP A 73 13.42 -11.59 -23.68
C ASP A 73 12.29 -10.55 -23.81
N THR A 74 11.24 -10.89 -24.55
CA THR A 74 10.08 -10.04 -24.78
C THR A 74 8.80 -10.66 -24.23
N TYR A 75 7.94 -9.85 -23.62
CA TYR A 75 6.67 -10.28 -23.07
C TYR A 75 5.69 -10.73 -24.18
N GLU A 76 5.05 -11.88 -23.99
CA GLU A 76 4.02 -12.40 -24.88
C GLU A 76 2.66 -11.75 -24.56
N TRP A 77 2.29 -10.74 -25.33
CA TRP A 77 1.03 -10.02 -25.15
C TRP A 77 -0.18 -10.91 -25.45
N GLN A 78 -1.14 -10.94 -24.52
CA GLN A 78 -2.39 -11.68 -24.64
C GLN A 78 -3.53 -10.72 -24.96
N ALA A 79 -4.15 -10.86 -26.12
CA ALA A 79 -5.18 -9.92 -26.61
C ALA A 79 -6.44 -9.90 -25.71
N ASP A 80 -6.74 -11.02 -25.06
CA ASP A 80 -7.88 -11.21 -24.16
C ASP A 80 -7.57 -10.89 -22.69
N SER A 81 -6.34 -10.50 -22.36
CA SER A 81 -5.96 -10.15 -20.98
C SER A 81 -6.62 -8.85 -20.53
N THR A 82 -7.37 -8.87 -19.43
CA THR A 82 -7.90 -7.63 -18.85
C THR A 82 -6.94 -6.96 -17.85
N TYR A 83 -5.74 -7.52 -17.65
CA TYR A 83 -4.77 -7.06 -16.64
C TYR A 83 -3.49 -6.50 -17.23
N ILE A 84 -2.92 -7.17 -18.25
CA ILE A 84 -1.66 -6.76 -18.88
C ILE A 84 -1.92 -6.56 -20.36
N GLN A 85 -1.92 -5.29 -20.78
CA GLN A 85 -2.21 -4.85 -22.15
C GLN A 85 -1.02 -4.06 -22.70
N HIS A 86 -0.76 -4.19 -24.01
CA HIS A 86 0.33 -3.46 -24.67
C HIS A 86 -0.05 -1.99 -24.79
N PRO A 87 0.64 -1.07 -24.10
CA PRO A 87 0.23 0.33 -24.11
C PRO A 87 0.64 1.03 -25.42
N PRO A 88 -0.15 2.00 -25.91
CA PRO A 88 0.07 2.63 -27.22
C PRO A 88 1.19 3.68 -27.24
N PHE A 89 1.92 3.86 -26.13
CA PHE A 89 2.85 4.99 -25.95
C PHE A 89 3.98 5.04 -26.99
N PHE A 90 4.33 3.91 -27.61
CA PHE A 90 5.48 3.80 -28.50
C PHE A 90 5.13 3.40 -29.95
N GLU A 91 3.84 3.40 -30.32
CA GLU A 91 3.41 2.97 -31.67
C GLU A 91 4.12 3.73 -32.81
N HIS A 92 4.49 4.99 -32.56
CA HIS A 92 5.15 5.87 -33.53
C HIS A 92 6.58 6.30 -33.11
N ILE A 93 7.23 5.57 -32.19
CA ILE A 93 8.51 5.99 -31.62
C ILE A 93 9.66 6.06 -32.65
N ALA A 94 9.58 5.27 -33.73
CA ALA A 94 10.58 5.23 -34.78
C ALA A 94 10.43 6.37 -35.81
N GLU A 95 9.33 7.11 -35.77
CA GLU A 95 9.09 8.25 -36.64
C GLU A 95 9.91 9.45 -36.19
N ALA A 96 10.15 10.39 -37.11
CA ALA A 96 10.74 11.66 -36.72
C ALA A 96 9.78 12.37 -35.74
N PRO A 97 10.28 12.91 -34.61
CA PRO A 97 9.42 13.57 -33.64
C PRO A 97 8.66 14.72 -34.32
N PRO A 98 7.35 14.86 -34.05
CA PRO A 98 6.57 15.93 -34.67
C PRO A 98 7.11 17.29 -34.25
N ALA A 99 7.01 18.27 -35.16
CA ALA A 99 7.31 19.65 -34.82
C ALA A 99 6.34 20.12 -33.71
N ILE A 100 6.88 20.82 -32.72
CA ILE A 100 6.05 21.45 -31.69
C ILE A 100 5.20 22.53 -32.37
N ALA A 101 3.89 22.44 -32.20
CA ALA A 101 2.91 23.34 -32.79
C ALA A 101 1.95 23.87 -31.73
N ASP A 102 1.31 25.00 -32.02
CA ASP A 102 0.31 25.60 -31.15
C ASP A 102 -0.92 24.68 -31.02
N VAL A 103 -1.50 24.64 -29.82
CA VAL A 103 -2.77 23.97 -29.59
C VAL A 103 -3.90 24.95 -29.87
N GLU A 104 -4.48 24.88 -31.08
CA GLU A 104 -5.55 25.76 -31.50
C GLU A 104 -6.95 25.20 -31.16
N GLN A 105 -7.89 26.07 -30.77
CA GLN A 105 -9.30 25.73 -30.54
C GLN A 105 -9.57 24.64 -29.48
N ALA A 106 -8.65 24.43 -28.52
CA ALA A 106 -8.84 23.50 -27.42
C ALA A 106 -10.06 23.86 -26.55
N ARG A 107 -10.71 22.83 -26.00
CA ARG A 107 -11.77 22.98 -25.00
C ARG A 107 -11.26 22.55 -23.63
N VAL A 108 -11.80 23.19 -22.59
CA VAL A 108 -11.52 22.82 -21.21
C VAL A 108 -12.19 21.47 -20.91
N LEU A 109 -11.40 20.44 -20.61
CA LEU A 109 -11.89 19.11 -20.24
C LEU A 109 -12.45 19.10 -18.80
N ALA A 110 -11.78 19.80 -17.89
CA ALA A 110 -12.19 19.93 -16.49
C ALA A 110 -11.75 21.29 -15.92
N VAL A 111 -12.60 21.90 -15.09
CA VAL A 111 -12.27 23.06 -14.25
C VAL A 111 -12.24 22.55 -12.81
N LEU A 112 -11.07 22.59 -12.18
CA LEU A 112 -10.85 22.03 -10.85
C LEU A 112 -10.51 23.12 -9.84
N GLY A 113 -10.83 22.89 -8.57
CA GLY A 113 -10.46 23.78 -7.46
C GLY A 113 -9.12 23.40 -6.82
N ASP A 114 -8.93 23.81 -5.57
CA ASP A 114 -7.72 23.51 -4.82
C ASP A 114 -7.69 22.06 -4.28
N SER A 115 -6.50 21.60 -3.90
CA SER A 115 -6.28 20.28 -3.25
C SER A 115 -6.68 19.06 -4.09
N VAL A 116 -6.51 19.14 -5.41
CA VAL A 116 -6.63 17.97 -6.28
C VAL A 116 -5.43 17.03 -6.02
N THR A 117 -5.69 15.89 -5.40
CA THR A 117 -4.71 14.84 -5.18
C THR A 117 -4.58 13.92 -6.40
N THR A 118 -3.51 13.12 -6.44
CA THR A 118 -3.33 12.10 -7.48
C THR A 118 -4.41 11.02 -7.43
N ASP A 119 -5.01 10.74 -6.27
CA ASP A 119 -6.10 9.77 -6.14
C ASP A 119 -7.40 10.26 -6.80
N HIS A 120 -7.61 11.59 -6.88
CA HIS A 120 -8.71 12.15 -7.67
C HIS A 120 -8.47 12.00 -9.19
N ILE A 121 -7.21 12.05 -9.64
CA ILE A 121 -6.84 11.97 -11.05
C ILE A 121 -6.75 10.51 -11.51
N SER A 122 -6.25 9.63 -10.64
CA SER A 122 -5.97 8.22 -10.90
C SER A 122 -6.27 7.41 -9.63
N PRO A 123 -7.54 7.05 -9.39
CA PRO A 123 -7.94 6.33 -8.18
C PRO A 123 -7.33 4.93 -8.11
N ALA A 124 -6.76 4.57 -6.95
CA ALA A 124 -6.12 3.26 -6.73
C ALA A 124 -6.99 2.25 -5.95
N GLY A 125 -8.29 2.52 -5.85
CA GLY A 125 -9.26 1.74 -5.07
C GLY A 125 -10.33 1.04 -5.91
N ASN A 126 -11.52 0.91 -5.35
CA ASN A 126 -12.64 0.25 -6.01
C ASN A 126 -13.08 0.98 -7.28
N ILE A 127 -13.28 0.23 -8.37
CA ILE A 127 -13.98 0.70 -9.57
C ILE A 127 -15.49 0.64 -9.27
N LYS A 128 -16.20 1.77 -9.41
CA LYS A 128 -17.64 1.82 -9.10
C LYS A 128 -18.45 1.15 -10.22
N ALA A 129 -19.60 0.59 -9.89
CA ALA A 129 -20.49 -0.04 -10.87
C ALA A 129 -21.05 0.96 -11.91
N ASP A 130 -21.07 2.25 -11.57
CA ASP A 130 -21.53 3.37 -12.41
C ASP A 130 -20.37 4.19 -13.00
N SER A 131 -19.15 3.63 -13.06
CA SER A 131 -18.00 4.25 -13.75
C SER A 131 -18.12 4.16 -15.27
#